data_AF-A0A9X1RA23-F1
#
_entry.id   AF-A0A9X1RA23-F1
#
_cell.length_a   1.000
_cell.length_b   1.000
_cell.length_c   1.000
_cell.angle_alpha   90.00
_cell.angle_beta   90.00
_cell.angle_gamma   90.00
#
_symmetry.space_group_name_H-M   'P 1'
#
loop_
_entity.id
_entity.type
_entity.pdbx_description
1 polymer ?
#
loop_
_entity_poly.entity_id
_entity_poly.type
_entity_poly.pdbx_seq_one_letter_code
_entity_poly.pdbx_strand_id
1 'polypeptide(L)'
;MIRHIFVLLSFCAVLVGCAAAPAAERRSIAWDGLGQDPNRPAVTKRRVAGRATPETDPNLERQRVLAMLRPYSDAWWAVQDEIEAENDRQLGSKLVICPSCVTQPPNEETTGSIR
;
A
#
# COMPACT_ATOMS: atom_id res chain seq x y z
N MET A 1 -11.74 36.27 46.40
CA MET A 1 -11.89 36.30 44.92
C MET A 1 -10.59 36.66 44.21
N ILE A 2 -9.87 37.72 44.59
CA ILE A 2 -8.61 38.17 43.94
C ILE A 2 -7.49 37.11 43.91
N ARG A 3 -7.31 36.33 45.00
CA ARG A 3 -6.30 35.25 45.04
C ARG A 3 -6.47 34.18 43.95
N HIS A 4 -7.71 33.80 43.66
CA HIS A 4 -7.98 32.77 42.64
C HIS A 4 -7.74 33.29 41.22
N ILE A 5 -7.98 34.59 40.99
CA ILE A 5 -7.70 35.24 39.71
C ILE A 5 -6.19 35.24 39.42
N PHE A 6 -5.35 35.57 40.42
CA PHE A 6 -3.90 35.51 40.24
C PHE A 6 -3.37 34.10 39.97
N VAL A 7 -3.94 33.08 40.63
CA VAL A 7 -3.56 31.68 40.39
C VAL A 7 -3.98 31.23 38.99
N LEU A 8 -5.19 31.59 38.54
CA LEU A 8 -5.67 31.28 37.19
C LEU A 8 -4.84 31.99 36.11
N LEU A 9 -4.48 33.25 36.32
CA LEU A 9 -3.64 34.00 35.37
C LEU A 9 -2.24 33.42 35.25
N SER A 10 -1.61 33.04 36.38
CA SER A 10 -0.31 32.35 36.38
C SER A 10 -0.39 31.02 35.61
N PHE A 11 -1.42 30.22 35.88
CA PHE A 11 -1.62 28.94 35.20
C PHE A 11 -1.83 29.11 33.68
N CYS A 12 -2.65 30.09 33.27
CA CYS A 12 -2.86 30.39 31.85
C CYS A 12 -1.57 30.87 31.15
N ALA A 13 -0.75 31.68 31.81
CA ALA A 13 0.51 32.15 31.25
C ALA A 13 1.51 31.00 31.01
N VAL A 14 1.59 30.04 31.93
CA VAL A 14 2.45 28.85 31.79
C VAL A 14 1.98 27.95 30.64
N LEU A 15 0.66 27.76 30.47
CA LEU A 15 0.12 26.94 29.40
C LEU A 15 0.35 27.53 28.00
N VAL A 16 0.25 28.86 27.86
CA VAL A 16 0.52 29.55 26.59
C VAL A 16 1.99 29.43 26.18
N GLY A 17 2.92 29.46 27.14
CA GLY A 17 4.35 29.27 26.88
C GLY A 17 4.72 27.87 26.34
N CYS A 18 4.01 26.82 26.76
CA CYS A 18 4.25 25.46 26.29
C CYS A 18 3.65 25.17 24.91
N ALA A 19 2.54 25.82 24.55
CA ALA A 19 1.89 25.62 23.24
C ALA A 19 2.54 26.45 22.11
N ALA A 20 3.25 27.53 22.45
CA ALA A 20 3.89 28.44 21.52
C ALA A 20 5.38 28.15 21.31
N ALA A 21 5.86 26.94 21.62
CA ALA A 21 7.19 26.53 21.20
C ALA A 21 7.25 26.65 19.67
N PRO A 22 8.15 27.50 19.11
CA PRO A 22 8.25 27.61 17.66
C PRO A 22 8.59 26.23 17.13
N ALA A 23 7.76 25.73 16.21
CA ALA A 23 8.09 24.50 15.48
C ALA A 23 9.49 24.72 14.90
N ALA A 24 10.45 23.88 15.30
CA ALA A 24 11.84 23.99 14.89
C ALA A 24 11.87 24.27 13.39
N GLU A 25 12.47 25.40 13.03
CA GLU A 25 12.67 25.82 11.65
C GLU A 25 13.23 24.60 10.89
N ARG A 26 12.54 24.15 9.83
CA ARG A 26 12.92 22.94 9.08
C ARG A 26 14.24 23.20 8.33
N ARG A 27 15.35 23.19 9.05
CA ARG A 27 16.69 23.21 8.50
C ARG A 27 17.03 21.81 8.03
N SER A 28 17.80 21.72 6.96
CA SER A 28 18.31 20.44 6.48
C SER A 28 19.13 19.76 7.59
N ILE A 29 18.76 18.54 7.94
CA ILE A 29 19.44 17.73 8.95
C ILE A 29 20.59 17.01 8.24
N ALA A 30 21.79 17.01 8.84
CA ALA A 30 22.90 16.22 8.32
C ALA A 30 22.53 14.72 8.40
N TRP A 31 22.48 14.06 7.25
CA TRP A 31 22.06 12.66 7.12
C TRP A 31 23.25 11.79 6.73
N ASP A 32 23.38 10.63 7.39
CA ASP A 32 24.54 9.73 7.33
C ASP A 32 24.45 8.65 6.24
N GLY A 33 23.35 8.62 5.48
CA GLY A 33 23.15 7.64 4.40
C GLY A 33 22.27 6.45 4.77
N LEU A 34 21.83 6.31 6.03
CA LEU A 34 21.07 5.15 6.48
C LEU A 34 19.56 5.41 6.48
N GLY A 35 18.82 4.57 5.75
CA GLY A 35 17.35 4.60 5.71
C GLY A 35 16.76 5.62 4.73
N GLN A 36 15.64 6.23 5.10
CA GLN A 36 14.93 7.22 4.28
C GLN A 36 15.43 8.63 4.63
N ASP A 37 15.95 9.37 3.65
CA ASP A 37 16.43 10.74 3.82
C ASP A 37 15.32 11.67 4.36
N PRO A 38 15.49 12.25 5.57
CA PRO A 38 14.50 13.13 6.18
C PRO A 38 14.41 14.50 5.50
N ASN A 39 15.38 14.88 4.66
CA ASN A 39 15.37 16.13 3.91
C ASN A 39 14.63 16.03 2.57
N ARG A 40 14.30 14.81 2.14
CA ARG A 40 13.63 14.60 0.86
C ARG A 40 12.24 15.24 0.92
N PRO A 41 11.88 16.11 -0.05
CA PRO A 41 10.54 16.68 -0.08
C PRO A 41 9.52 15.55 -0.14
N ALA A 42 8.53 15.59 0.75
CA ALA A 42 7.45 14.60 0.76
C ALA A 42 6.72 14.68 -0.58
N VAL A 43 7.05 13.75 -1.48
CA VAL A 43 6.33 13.59 -2.73
C VAL A 43 4.96 13.06 -2.34
N THR A 44 3.97 13.94 -2.27
CA THR A 44 2.57 13.54 -2.22
C THR A 44 2.29 12.79 -3.51
N LYS A 45 2.44 11.47 -3.49
CA LYS A 45 1.96 10.60 -4.57
C LYS A 45 0.48 10.94 -4.72
N ARG A 46 0.15 11.68 -5.77
CA ARG A 46 -1.22 11.94 -6.19
C ARG A 46 -1.86 10.56 -6.34
N ARG A 47 -2.77 10.20 -5.42
CA ARG A 47 -3.63 9.04 -5.64
C ARG A 47 -4.43 9.36 -6.88
N VAL A 48 -3.97 8.87 -8.02
CA VAL A 48 -4.82 8.72 -9.19
C VAL A 48 -5.82 7.68 -8.74
N ALA A 49 -7.00 8.11 -8.30
CA ALA A 49 -8.16 7.24 -8.23
C ALA A 49 -8.47 6.84 -9.67
N GLY A 50 -7.75 5.83 -10.15
CA GLY A 50 -8.03 5.19 -11.42
C GLY A 50 -9.45 4.66 -11.32
N ARG A 51 -10.35 5.25 -12.10
CA ARG A 51 -11.71 4.77 -12.26
C ARG A 51 -11.58 3.32 -12.73
N ALA A 52 -11.89 2.37 -11.86
CA ALA A 52 -11.88 0.96 -12.21
C ALA A 52 -12.85 0.79 -13.38
N THR A 53 -12.32 0.44 -14.55
CA THR A 53 -13.11 -0.07 -15.67
C THR A 53 -13.93 -1.26 -15.16
N PRO A 54 -15.20 -1.43 -15.58
CA PRO A 54 -15.95 -2.64 -15.27
C PRO A 54 -15.25 -3.81 -15.94
N GLU A 55 -14.39 -4.48 -15.18
CA GLU A 55 -13.66 -5.66 -15.60
C GLU A 55 -14.68 -6.80 -15.72
N THR A 56 -14.86 -7.34 -16.92
CA THR A 56 -15.64 -8.56 -17.12
C THR A 56 -14.91 -9.69 -16.39
N ASP A 57 -15.59 -10.36 -15.46
CA ASP A 57 -15.00 -11.47 -14.70
C ASP A 57 -14.57 -12.61 -15.65
N PRO A 58 -13.25 -12.88 -15.82
CA PRO A 58 -12.77 -13.93 -16.70
C PRO A 58 -13.07 -15.34 -16.17
N ASN A 59 -13.52 -15.47 -14.91
CA ASN A 59 -13.87 -16.75 -14.29
C ASN A 59 -15.37 -17.08 -14.35
N LEU A 60 -16.22 -16.22 -14.92
CA LEU A 60 -17.67 -16.41 -14.93
C LEU A 60 -18.09 -17.77 -15.54
N GLU A 61 -17.50 -18.15 -16.69
CA GLU A 61 -17.80 -19.44 -17.32
C GLU A 61 -17.23 -20.62 -16.50
N ARG A 62 -16.03 -20.48 -15.95
CA ARG A 62 -15.42 -21.53 -15.11
C ARG A 62 -16.24 -21.80 -13.85
N GLN A 63 -16.78 -20.75 -13.22
CA GLN A 63 -17.67 -20.88 -12.08
C GLN A 63 -18.98 -21.62 -12.44
N ARG A 64 -19.53 -21.41 -13.64
CA ARG A 64 -20.69 -22.18 -14.12
C ARG A 64 -20.35 -23.65 -14.30
N VAL A 65 -19.18 -23.96 -14.87
CA VAL A 65 -18.70 -25.34 -14.99
C VAL A 65 -18.53 -25.97 -13.62
N LEU A 66 -17.88 -25.27 -12.68
CA LEU A 66 -17.67 -25.73 -11.31
C LEU A 66 -18.98 -26.05 -10.59
N ALA A 67 -20.04 -25.26 -10.81
CA ALA A 67 -21.37 -25.49 -10.23
C ALA A 67 -22.06 -26.76 -10.76
N MET A 68 -21.68 -27.24 -11.94
CA MET A 68 -22.20 -28.49 -12.50
C MET A 68 -21.40 -29.73 -12.07
N LEU A 69 -20.21 -29.55 -11.50
CA LEU A 69 -19.33 -30.64 -11.08
C LEU A 69 -19.68 -31.12 -9.67
N ARG A 70 -19.45 -32.41 -9.41
CA ARG A 70 -19.62 -32.98 -8.06
C ARG A 70 -18.59 -32.32 -7.13
N PRO A 71 -19.01 -31.76 -5.98
CA PRO A 71 -18.08 -31.17 -5.02
C PRO A 71 -16.95 -32.12 -4.64
N TYR A 72 -15.72 -31.58 -4.61
CA TYR A 72 -14.49 -32.31 -4.25
C TYR A 72 -14.13 -33.49 -5.17
N SER A 73 -14.73 -33.60 -6.36
CA SER A 73 -14.23 -34.50 -7.39
C SER A 73 -12.94 -33.98 -8.04
N ASP A 74 -12.18 -34.85 -8.69
CA ASP A 74 -10.93 -34.46 -9.35
C ASP A 74 -11.17 -33.37 -10.42
N ALA A 75 -12.27 -33.49 -11.18
CA ALA A 75 -12.67 -32.48 -12.15
C ALA A 75 -13.05 -31.14 -11.48
N TRP A 76 -13.68 -31.19 -10.31
CA TRP A 76 -14.02 -30.00 -9.54
C TRP A 76 -12.75 -29.28 -9.06
N TRP A 77 -11.77 -30.02 -8.54
CA TRP A 77 -10.48 -29.47 -8.13
C TRP A 77 -9.71 -28.85 -9.30
N ALA A 78 -9.69 -29.51 -10.47
CA ALA A 78 -9.04 -28.97 -11.66
C ALA A 78 -9.59 -27.59 -12.06
N VAL A 79 -10.92 -27.43 -12.05
CA VAL A 79 -11.55 -26.13 -12.37
C VAL A 79 -11.34 -25.11 -11.24
N GLN A 80 -11.35 -25.54 -9.98
CA GLN A 80 -11.11 -24.66 -8.83
C GLN A 80 -9.68 -24.09 -8.87
N ASP A 81 -8.69 -24.91 -9.18
CA ASP A 81 -7.28 -24.50 -9.27
C ASP A 81 -7.07 -23.48 -10.40
N GLU A 82 -7.73 -23.66 -11.55
CA GLU A 82 -7.71 -22.67 -12.63
C GLU A 82 -8.31 -21.33 -12.22
N ILE A 83 -9.43 -21.35 -11.49
CA ILE A 83 -10.09 -20.13 -10.98
C ILE A 83 -9.16 -19.41 -10.00
N GLU A 84 -8.54 -20.15 -9.07
CA GLU A 84 -7.64 -19.60 -8.07
C GLU A 84 -6.38 -19.01 -8.72
N ALA A 85 -5.78 -19.71 -9.70
CA ALA A 85 -4.61 -19.23 -10.43
C ALA A 85 -4.88 -17.91 -11.18
N GLU A 86 -6.06 -17.75 -11.79
CA GLU A 86 -6.45 -16.50 -12.44
C GLU A 86 -6.73 -15.38 -11.43
N ASN A 87 -7.34 -15.71 -10.29
CA ASN A 87 -7.57 -14.77 -9.20
C ASN A 87 -6.25 -14.23 -8.64
N ASP A 88 -5.29 -15.12 -8.39
CA ASP A 88 -3.93 -14.77 -7.94
C ASP A 88 -3.21 -13.90 -8.97
N ARG A 89 -3.37 -14.18 -10.27
CA ARG A 89 -2.82 -13.33 -11.34
C ARG A 89 -3.39 -11.92 -11.30
N GLN A 90 -4.71 -11.79 -11.15
CA GLN A 90 -5.36 -10.48 -11.02
C GLN A 90 -4.92 -9.76 -9.75
N LEU A 91 -4.87 -10.48 -8.62
CA LEU A 91 -4.43 -9.93 -7.34
C LEU A 91 -2.99 -9.43 -7.43
N GLY A 92 -2.10 -10.22 -8.04
CA GLY A 92 -0.71 -9.85 -8.29
C GLY A 92 -0.59 -8.55 -9.10
N SER A 93 -1.42 -8.38 -10.13
CA SER A 93 -1.45 -7.14 -10.93
C SER A 93 -1.95 -5.93 -10.13
N LYS A 94 -2.91 -6.14 -9.23
CA LYS A 94 -3.53 -5.09 -8.39
C LYS A 94 -2.63 -4.70 -7.20
N LEU A 95 -1.79 -5.61 -6.72
CA LEU A 95 -0.89 -5.42 -5.57
C LEU A 95 0.47 -4.81 -5.92
N VAL A 96 0.69 -4.39 -7.17
CA VAL A 96 1.97 -3.77 -7.57
C VAL A 96 2.14 -2.39 -6.92
N ILE A 97 2.90 -2.32 -5.83
CA ILE A 97 3.22 -1.07 -5.10
C ILE A 97 4.31 -0.26 -5.82
N CYS A 98 5.27 -0.94 -6.46
CA CYS A 98 6.35 -0.35 -7.26
C CYS A 98 6.48 -1.07 -8.61
N PRO A 99 5.95 -0.50 -9.71
CA PRO A 99 6.03 -1.12 -11.04
C PRO A 99 7.47 -1.35 -11.50
N SER A 100 8.37 -0.42 -11.19
CA SER A 100 9.80 -0.49 -11.55
C SER A 100 10.59 -1.54 -10.77
N CYS A 101 10.03 -2.06 -9.68
CA CYS A 101 10.68 -3.03 -8.80
C CYS A 101 10.20 -4.46 -9.06
N VAL A 102 9.12 -4.65 -9.83
CA VAL A 102 8.62 -5.96 -10.20
C VAL A 102 9.47 -6.48 -11.36
N THR A 103 10.31 -7.47 -11.08
CA THR A 103 11.02 -8.23 -12.12
C THR A 103 9.97 -8.85 -13.04
N GLN A 104 9.96 -8.46 -14.32
CA GLN A 104 9.11 -9.14 -15.30
C GLN A 104 9.47 -10.63 -15.32
N PRO A 105 8.46 -11.53 -15.39
CA PRO A 105 8.75 -12.94 -15.58
C PRO A 105 9.66 -13.08 -16.82
N PRO A 106 10.73 -13.89 -16.72
CA PRO A 106 11.64 -14.07 -17.84
C PRO A 106 10.84 -14.58 -19.04
N ASN A 107 11.01 -13.93 -20.21
CA ASN A 107 10.52 -14.49 -21.46
C ASN A 107 11.10 -15.90 -21.58
N GLU A 108 10.27 -16.88 -21.92
CA GLU A 108 10.61 -18.32 -22.01
C GLU A 108 11.67 -18.66 -23.08
N GLU A 109 12.39 -17.68 -23.63
CA GLU A 109 13.36 -17.84 -24.72
C GLU A 109 14.82 -17.72 -24.30
N THR A 110 15.16 -17.69 -23.00
CA THR A 110 16.58 -17.72 -22.62
C THR A 110 16.80 -18.50 -21.34
N THR A 111 16.89 -19.82 -21.46
CA THR A 111 17.59 -20.67 -20.51
C THR A 111 19.08 -20.32 -20.55
N GLY A 112 19.44 -19.24 -19.86
CA GLY A 112 20.83 -18.82 -19.67
C GLY A 112 21.51 -19.72 -18.65
N SER A 113 22.13 -20.80 -19.11
CA SER A 113 23.14 -21.53 -18.34
C SER A 113 24.29 -20.57 -18.03
N ILE A 114 24.45 -20.20 -16.77
CA ILE A 114 25.60 -19.41 -16.30
C ILE A 114 26.73 -20.40 -16.00
N ARG A 115 27.87 -20.18 -16.67
CA ARG A 115 29.14 -20.92 -16.51
C ARG A 115 30.05 -20.22 -15.51
#